data_AF-A0A1H3T181-F1
#
_entry.id   AF-A0A1H3T181-F1
#
_cell.length_a   1.000
_cell.length_b   1.000
_cell.length_c   1.000
_cell.angle_alpha   90.00
_cell.angle_beta   90.00
_cell.angle_gamma   90.00
#
_symmetry.space_group_name_H-M   'P 1'
#
loop_
_entity.id
_entity.type
_entity.pdbx_description
1 polymer ?
#
loop_
_entity_poly.entity_id
_entity_poly.type
_entity_poly.pdbx_seq_one_letter_code
_entity_poly.pdbx_strand_id
1 'polypeptide(L)'
;MSFSVSGHNVIVTTPDGTVELDYQVRYGIGNTRSNIEEIIFSDGTLDEAGIHGRAISDQGTAGDDAVTGSYQNDTIEAGLGDDTIRAHSGDDFVFYGGGNDVIHRSNAGFDTLDLSGYQAAEVSFSVDGHDVLIQTADGTIELDYQVRYDLGDSRLNIEEIVFADATLDEIGIRDRVEVDALLV
;
A
#
# COMPACT_ATOMS: atom_id res chain seq x y z
N MET A 1 -17.66 -3.86 13.89
CA MET A 1 -17.32 -4.96 12.97
C MET A 1 -16.27 -4.44 12.04
N SER A 2 -15.21 -5.19 11.80
CA SER A 2 -14.12 -4.83 10.88
C SER A 2 -13.84 -5.98 9.91
N PHE A 3 -13.21 -5.63 8.80
CA PHE A 3 -12.67 -6.57 7.84
C PHE A 3 -11.15 -6.46 7.84
N SER A 4 -10.45 -7.55 7.56
CA SER A 4 -9.00 -7.53 7.37
C SER A 4 -8.56 -8.65 6.42
N VAL A 5 -7.38 -8.49 5.83
CA VAL A 5 -6.76 -9.55 5.03
C VAL A 5 -5.88 -10.44 5.92
N SER A 6 -5.94 -11.75 5.70
CA SER A 6 -5.01 -12.73 6.26
C SER A 6 -4.59 -13.72 5.17
N GLY A 7 -3.44 -13.49 4.55
CA GLY A 7 -3.00 -14.24 3.37
C GLY A 7 -3.97 -14.01 2.20
N HIS A 8 -4.64 -15.06 1.76
CA HIS A 8 -5.63 -14.97 0.67
C HIS A 8 -7.07 -14.76 1.16
N ASN A 9 -7.26 -14.65 2.47
CA ASN A 9 -8.56 -14.77 3.12
C ASN A 9 -9.01 -13.41 3.65
N VAL A 10 -10.32 -13.20 3.69
CA VAL A 10 -10.91 -12.04 4.37
C VAL A 10 -11.43 -12.49 5.73
N ILE A 11 -10.98 -11.81 6.78
CA ILE A 11 -11.48 -12.02 8.15
C ILE A 11 -12.52 -10.96 8.45
N VAL A 12 -13.74 -11.39 8.77
CA VAL A 12 -14.82 -10.52 9.27
C VAL A 12 -14.90 -10.66 10.77
N THR A 13 -14.51 -9.61 11.50
CA THR A 13 -14.54 -9.58 12.96
C THR A 13 -15.81 -8.87 13.45
N THR A 14 -16.60 -9.58 14.23
CA THR A 14 -17.84 -9.09 14.86
C THR A 14 -17.69 -9.11 16.39
N PRO A 15 -18.58 -8.44 17.15
CA PRO A 15 -18.58 -8.53 18.61
C PRO A 15 -18.73 -9.96 19.15
N ASP A 16 -19.35 -10.86 18.37
CA ASP A 16 -19.66 -12.23 18.78
C ASP A 16 -18.64 -13.26 18.26
N GLY A 17 -17.64 -12.83 17.47
CA GLY A 17 -16.60 -13.70 16.93
C GLY A 17 -16.16 -13.34 15.51
N THR A 18 -15.34 -14.20 14.93
CA THR A 18 -14.72 -14.02 13.61
C THR A 18 -15.28 -15.01 12.59
N VAL A 19 -15.45 -14.55 11.36
CA VAL A 19 -15.74 -15.38 10.18
C VAL A 19 -14.58 -15.25 9.21
N GLU A 20 -14.09 -16.36 8.67
CA GLU A 20 -13.03 -16.38 7.67
C GLU A 20 -13.61 -16.76 6.31
N LEU A 21 -13.42 -15.87 5.34
CA LEU A 21 -13.78 -16.09 3.94
C LEU A 21 -12.52 -16.56 3.21
N ASP A 22 -12.38 -17.88 3.10
CA ASP A 22 -11.24 -18.53 2.47
C ASP A 22 -11.08 -18.11 1.00
N TYR A 23 -9.86 -17.79 0.56
CA TYR A 23 -9.52 -17.38 -0.79
C TYR A 23 -10.24 -16.16 -1.36
N GLN A 24 -10.90 -15.36 -0.51
CA GLN A 24 -11.69 -14.22 -0.96
C GLN A 24 -10.85 -13.21 -1.76
N VAL A 25 -9.64 -12.85 -1.32
CA VAL A 25 -8.80 -11.81 -1.95
C VAL A 25 -7.67 -12.36 -2.83
N ARG A 26 -7.73 -13.63 -3.24
CA ARG A 26 -6.72 -14.24 -4.12
C ARG A 26 -6.97 -13.95 -5.60
N TYR A 27 -8.22 -13.92 -6.00
CA TYR A 27 -8.61 -13.83 -7.40
C TYR A 27 -9.33 -12.51 -7.65
N GLY A 28 -9.27 -12.04 -8.89
CA GLY A 28 -10.00 -10.84 -9.29
C GLY A 28 -11.51 -11.00 -9.13
N ILE A 29 -12.19 -9.87 -8.94
CA ILE A 29 -13.64 -9.78 -8.78
C ILE A 29 -14.37 -10.48 -9.93
N GLY A 30 -15.44 -11.21 -9.60
CA GLY A 30 -16.25 -12.00 -10.52
C GLY A 30 -15.67 -13.39 -10.81
N ASN A 31 -14.60 -13.79 -10.12
CA ASN A 31 -14.02 -15.11 -10.29
C ASN A 31 -14.83 -16.15 -9.51
N THR A 32 -15.20 -17.24 -10.18
CA THR A 32 -15.96 -18.34 -9.56
C THR A 32 -15.19 -19.12 -8.49
N ARG A 33 -13.95 -18.74 -8.18
CA ARG A 33 -13.11 -19.29 -7.11
C ARG A 33 -13.01 -18.38 -5.89
N SER A 34 -13.53 -17.16 -5.96
CA SER A 34 -13.83 -16.37 -4.78
C SER A 34 -14.92 -17.07 -3.96
N ASN A 35 -14.96 -16.81 -2.66
CA ASN A 35 -15.84 -17.57 -1.76
C ASN A 35 -17.25 -16.96 -1.70
N ILE A 36 -17.34 -15.66 -1.47
CA ILE A 36 -18.59 -14.93 -1.28
C ILE A 36 -18.69 -13.78 -2.27
N GLU A 37 -19.76 -13.75 -3.05
CA GLU A 37 -20.09 -12.64 -3.95
C GLU A 37 -20.94 -11.55 -3.28
N GLU A 38 -21.63 -11.87 -2.18
CA GLU A 38 -22.52 -10.94 -1.49
C GLU A 38 -22.60 -11.21 0.02
N ILE A 39 -22.42 -10.18 0.85
CA ILE A 39 -22.73 -10.19 2.29
C ILE A 39 -23.85 -9.21 2.57
N ILE A 40 -24.94 -9.71 3.16
CA ILE A 40 -26.11 -8.91 3.53
C ILE A 40 -26.06 -8.56 5.02
N PHE A 41 -26.13 -7.27 5.33
CA PHE A 41 -26.27 -6.71 6.67
C PHE A 41 -27.68 -6.14 6.87
N SER A 42 -28.01 -5.78 8.12
CA SER A 42 -29.28 -5.12 8.40
C SER A 42 -29.39 -3.70 7.82
N ASP A 43 -28.25 -3.06 7.57
CA ASP A 43 -28.11 -1.69 7.10
C ASP A 43 -27.62 -1.56 5.65
N GLY A 44 -27.36 -2.68 4.96
CA GLY A 44 -26.94 -2.67 3.58
C GLY A 44 -26.40 -4.01 3.10
N THR A 45 -25.82 -4.00 1.91
CA THR A 45 -25.22 -5.17 1.28
C THR A 45 -23.85 -4.79 0.74
N LEU A 46 -22.86 -5.67 0.91
CA LEU A 46 -21.59 -5.60 0.20
C LEU A 46 -21.61 -6.64 -0.91
N ASP A 47 -21.29 -6.23 -2.12
CA ASP A 47 -20.91 -7.13 -3.21
C ASP A 47 -19.42 -7.54 -3.05
N GLU A 48 -18.94 -8.43 -3.92
CA GLU A 48 -17.55 -8.92 -3.89
C GLU A 48 -16.52 -7.77 -3.88
N ALA A 49 -16.76 -6.74 -4.70
CA ALA A 49 -15.91 -5.55 -4.74
C ALA A 49 -15.91 -4.82 -3.39
N GLY A 50 -17.08 -4.63 -2.78
CA GLY A 50 -17.22 -4.05 -1.45
C GLY A 50 -16.57 -4.89 -0.35
N ILE A 51 -16.57 -6.22 -0.46
CA ILE A 51 -15.88 -7.12 0.47
C ILE A 51 -14.36 -6.92 0.37
N HIS A 52 -13.81 -6.86 -0.85
CA HIS A 52 -12.37 -6.65 -1.07
C HIS A 52 -11.92 -5.27 -0.58
N GLY A 53 -12.63 -4.22 -1.03
CA GLY A 53 -12.29 -2.85 -0.65
C GLY A 53 -12.33 -2.66 0.85
N ARG A 54 -13.37 -3.20 1.51
CA ARG A 54 -13.49 -3.10 2.96
C ARG A 54 -12.44 -3.93 3.70
N ALA A 55 -12.04 -5.08 3.17
CA ALA A 55 -10.98 -5.90 3.76
C ALA A 55 -9.64 -5.18 3.84
N ILE A 56 -9.40 -4.21 2.97
CA ILE A 56 -8.19 -3.38 2.98
C ILE A 56 -8.42 -2.11 3.79
N SER A 57 -9.48 -1.35 3.48
CA SER A 57 -9.71 -0.04 4.10
C SER A 57 -10.00 -0.08 5.61
N ASP A 58 -10.59 -1.16 6.12
CA ASP A 58 -10.86 -1.29 7.57
C ASP A 58 -9.58 -1.56 8.40
N GLN A 59 -8.43 -1.84 7.75
CA GLN A 59 -7.15 -2.08 8.43
C GLN A 59 -6.42 -0.79 8.81
N GLY A 60 -6.64 0.31 8.08
CA GLY A 60 -6.00 1.60 8.36
C GLY A 60 -6.81 2.47 9.32
N THR A 61 -6.13 3.14 10.24
CA THR A 61 -6.73 3.98 11.28
C THR A 61 -5.95 5.29 11.46
N ALA A 62 -5.87 5.82 12.69
CA ALA A 62 -5.09 7.01 13.00
C ALA A 62 -3.95 6.71 13.99
N GLY A 63 -3.64 5.43 14.19
CA GLY A 63 -2.48 4.95 14.93
C GLY A 63 -1.79 3.85 14.15
N ASP A 64 -0.73 3.30 14.75
CA ASP A 64 0.19 2.37 14.10
C ASP A 64 -0.50 1.06 13.66
N ASP A 65 -0.61 0.86 12.35
CA ASP A 65 -1.32 -0.25 11.73
C ASP A 65 -0.42 -1.15 10.87
N ALA A 66 -0.86 -2.39 10.69
CA ALA A 66 -0.24 -3.34 9.77
C ALA A 66 -1.24 -3.65 8.65
N VAL A 67 -1.09 -2.97 7.52
CA VAL A 67 -2.03 -3.05 6.40
C VAL A 67 -1.53 -4.02 5.34
N THR A 68 -2.37 -4.99 5.02
CA THR A 68 -2.09 -6.00 3.98
C THR A 68 -3.12 -5.89 2.87
N GLY A 69 -2.66 -5.70 1.64
CA GLY A 69 -3.45 -5.72 0.42
C GLY A 69 -3.88 -7.12 0.00
N SER A 70 -4.57 -7.20 -1.13
CA SER A 70 -4.93 -8.42 -1.85
C SER A 70 -3.79 -8.88 -2.76
N TYR A 71 -4.06 -9.85 -3.65
CA TYR A 71 -3.12 -10.21 -4.73
C TYR A 71 -3.60 -9.65 -6.08
N GLN A 72 -4.33 -8.55 -6.04
CA GLN A 72 -4.88 -7.79 -7.17
C GLN A 72 -4.56 -6.30 -6.94
N ASN A 73 -4.92 -5.46 -7.91
CA ASN A 73 -4.74 -4.02 -7.80
C ASN A 73 -5.51 -3.45 -6.62
N ASP A 74 -4.79 -2.85 -5.69
CA ASP A 74 -5.34 -2.30 -4.46
C ASP A 74 -5.25 -0.79 -4.39
N THR A 75 -6.09 -0.23 -3.52
CA THR A 75 -5.98 1.15 -3.07
C THR A 75 -5.84 1.12 -1.57
N ILE A 76 -4.70 1.57 -1.05
CA ILE A 76 -4.28 1.38 0.33
C ILE A 76 -4.14 2.75 1.00
N GLU A 77 -4.87 2.95 2.08
CA GLU A 77 -4.76 4.09 2.98
C GLU A 77 -4.56 3.51 4.38
N ALA A 78 -3.33 3.57 4.90
CA ALA A 78 -3.02 3.12 6.25
C ALA A 78 -3.44 4.16 7.31
N GLY A 79 -3.44 5.44 6.91
CA GLY A 79 -3.94 6.56 7.68
C GLY A 79 -2.80 7.30 8.38
N LEU A 80 -3.04 7.79 9.60
CA LEU A 80 -1.99 8.41 10.42
C LEU A 80 -1.36 7.33 11.31
N GLY A 81 -0.10 7.49 11.68
CA GLY A 81 0.57 6.56 12.60
C GLY A 81 1.89 6.12 12.00
N ASP A 82 2.60 5.24 12.69
CA ASP A 82 3.78 4.57 12.10
C ASP A 82 3.34 3.22 11.53
N ASP A 83 3.09 3.15 10.22
CA ASP A 83 2.42 2.01 9.59
C ASP A 83 3.38 1.04 8.89
N THR A 84 2.96 -0.22 8.76
CA THR A 84 3.64 -1.22 7.92
C THR A 84 2.71 -1.70 6.82
N ILE A 85 3.07 -1.47 5.58
CA ILE A 85 2.24 -1.73 4.40
C ILE A 85 2.81 -2.88 3.57
N ARG A 86 1.94 -3.82 3.18
CA ARG A 86 2.24 -4.89 2.22
C ARG A 86 1.17 -4.93 1.15
N ALA A 87 1.42 -4.34 0.00
CA ALA A 87 0.45 -4.29 -1.11
C ALA A 87 0.34 -5.62 -1.86
N HIS A 88 1.43 -6.40 -1.89
CA HIS A 88 1.58 -7.70 -2.54
C HIS A 88 1.74 -7.69 -4.05
N SER A 89 0.70 -7.87 -4.86
CA SER A 89 0.85 -7.99 -6.31
C SER A 89 -0.35 -7.44 -7.00
N GLY A 90 -0.14 -6.78 -8.14
CA GLY A 90 -1.16 -5.93 -8.74
C GLY A 90 -0.53 -4.57 -8.97
N ASP A 91 -1.23 -3.70 -9.68
CA ASP A 91 -0.84 -2.29 -9.73
C ASP A 91 -1.49 -1.59 -8.55
N ASP A 92 -0.71 -1.33 -7.50
CA ASP A 92 -1.20 -0.86 -6.22
C ASP A 92 -1.01 0.65 -6.06
N PHE A 93 -1.99 1.31 -5.44
CA PHE A 93 -1.95 2.74 -5.15
C PHE A 93 -1.93 2.96 -3.64
N VAL A 94 -0.83 3.49 -3.11
CA VAL A 94 -0.62 3.70 -1.68
C VAL A 94 -0.69 5.20 -1.35
N PHE A 95 -1.62 5.59 -0.48
CA PHE A 95 -1.71 6.94 0.07
C PHE A 95 -0.85 7.07 1.33
N TYR A 96 0.06 8.04 1.35
CA TYR A 96 0.79 8.40 2.55
C TYR A 96 -0.04 9.35 3.41
N GLY A 97 -0.42 8.92 4.62
CA GLY A 97 -1.18 9.76 5.54
C GLY A 97 -0.31 10.57 6.51
N GLY A 98 0.97 10.22 6.69
CA GLY A 98 1.90 10.84 7.64
C GLY A 98 2.41 9.84 8.67
N GLY A 99 3.48 10.19 9.40
CA GLY A 99 4.16 9.29 10.32
C GLY A 99 5.29 8.49 9.66
N ASN A 100 5.87 7.54 10.40
CA ASN A 100 7.02 6.76 9.95
C ASN A 100 6.58 5.40 9.40
N ASP A 101 6.42 5.34 8.09
CA ASP A 101 5.83 4.19 7.41
C ASP A 101 6.90 3.33 6.74
N VAL A 102 6.68 2.02 6.76
CA VAL A 102 7.46 1.06 5.98
C VAL A 102 6.56 0.45 4.91
N ILE A 103 6.88 0.71 3.65
CA ILE A 103 6.24 0.03 2.53
C ILE A 103 7.15 -1.13 2.14
N HIS A 104 6.67 -2.35 2.33
CA HIS A 104 7.39 -3.54 1.91
C HIS A 104 7.25 -3.76 0.41
N ARG A 105 8.34 -4.17 -0.23
CA ARG A 105 8.33 -4.52 -1.65
C ARG A 105 7.17 -5.44 -2.03
N SER A 106 6.54 -5.13 -3.14
CA SER A 106 5.59 -5.99 -3.82
C SER A 106 6.33 -7.12 -4.56
N ASN A 107 5.59 -8.08 -5.13
CA ASN A 107 6.16 -9.19 -5.90
C ASN A 107 5.85 -9.12 -7.40
N ALA A 108 5.29 -8.01 -7.87
CA ALA A 108 5.04 -7.61 -9.26
C ALA A 108 3.93 -6.55 -9.27
N GLY A 109 4.02 -5.59 -10.18
CA GLY A 109 3.08 -4.49 -10.25
C GLY A 109 3.70 -3.31 -10.94
N PHE A 110 2.87 -2.33 -11.27
CA PHE A 110 3.30 -0.94 -11.37
C PHE A 110 2.67 -0.18 -10.20
N ASP A 111 3.45 0.01 -9.15
CA ASP A 111 2.97 0.54 -7.88
C ASP A 111 3.23 2.04 -7.79
N THR A 112 2.24 2.75 -7.24
CA THR A 112 2.23 4.21 -7.12
C THR A 112 2.14 4.63 -5.67
N LEU A 113 3.07 5.47 -5.23
CA LEU A 113 3.00 6.17 -3.94
C LEU A 113 2.47 7.60 -4.16
N ASP A 114 1.36 7.93 -3.49
CA ASP A 114 0.78 9.26 -3.52
C ASP A 114 1.33 10.15 -2.40
N LEU A 115 2.14 11.11 -2.81
CA LEU A 115 2.64 12.25 -2.02
C LEU A 115 2.07 13.57 -2.55
N SER A 116 0.88 13.58 -3.16
CA SER A 116 0.25 14.78 -3.71
C SER A 116 -0.08 15.86 -2.67
N GLY A 117 0.04 15.55 -1.38
CA GLY A 117 0.04 16.52 -0.28
C GLY A 117 1.30 17.40 -0.20
N TYR A 118 2.38 17.05 -0.91
CA TYR A 118 3.69 17.70 -0.84
C TYR A 118 4.14 18.20 -2.20
N GLN A 119 4.88 19.32 -2.22
CA GLN A 119 5.68 19.69 -3.38
C GLN A 119 6.92 18.79 -3.44
N ALA A 120 7.39 18.42 -4.64
CA ALA A 120 8.58 17.57 -4.78
C ALA A 120 9.85 18.16 -4.12
N ALA A 121 9.91 19.49 -3.99
CA ALA A 121 11.01 20.20 -3.32
C ALA A 121 10.92 20.22 -1.78
N GLU A 122 9.79 19.82 -1.19
CA GLU A 122 9.57 19.78 0.27
C GLU A 122 10.01 18.45 0.89
N VAL A 123 10.29 17.45 0.05
CA VAL A 123 10.75 16.13 0.46
C VAL A 123 12.22 15.91 0.08
N SER A 124 12.92 15.11 0.87
CA SER A 124 14.29 14.71 0.59
C SER A 124 14.44 13.19 0.58
N PHE A 125 15.27 12.69 -0.32
CA PHE A 125 15.54 11.28 -0.50
C PHE A 125 16.92 10.92 0.05
N SER A 126 17.01 9.75 0.67
CA SER A 126 18.29 9.15 1.06
C SER A 126 18.22 7.64 0.91
N VAL A 127 19.36 6.97 1.03
CA VAL A 127 19.43 5.50 0.98
C VAL A 127 20.06 4.98 2.26
N ASP A 128 19.41 3.96 2.85
CA ASP A 128 19.99 3.11 3.88
C ASP A 128 20.04 1.66 3.35
N GLY A 129 21.24 1.15 3.10
CA GLY A 129 21.41 -0.17 2.49
C GLY A 129 20.77 -0.29 1.10
N HIS A 130 19.63 -0.98 1.02
CA HIS A 130 18.86 -1.17 -0.22
C HIS A 130 17.54 -0.39 -0.24
N ASP A 131 17.28 0.36 0.82
CA ASP A 131 16.00 1.01 1.07
C ASP A 131 16.13 2.48 0.72
N VAL A 132 15.04 3.07 0.21
CA VAL A 132 14.96 4.52 -0.01
C VAL A 132 14.16 5.13 1.12
N LEU A 133 14.75 6.09 1.81
CA LEU A 133 14.08 6.87 2.84
C LEU A 133 13.64 8.20 2.25
N ILE A 134 12.34 8.48 2.30
CA ILE A 134 11.73 9.74 1.89
C ILE A 134 11.34 10.50 3.15
N GLN A 135 12.05 11.58 3.46
CA GLN A 135 11.71 12.46 4.58
C GLN A 135 10.71 13.50 4.11
N THR A 136 9.58 13.60 4.81
CA THR A 136 8.57 14.64 4.67
C THR A 136 8.50 15.49 5.94
N ALA A 137 7.61 16.49 5.97
CA ALA A 137 7.33 17.28 7.17
C ALA A 137 6.55 16.49 8.25
N ASP A 138 5.80 15.46 7.85
CA ASP A 138 4.92 14.70 8.73
C ASP A 138 5.49 13.32 9.12
N GLY A 139 6.66 12.95 8.60
CA GLY A 139 7.36 11.71 8.95
C GLY A 139 8.26 11.20 7.83
N THR A 140 8.62 9.93 7.91
CA THR A 140 9.54 9.28 6.96
C THR A 140 8.89 8.06 6.34
N ILE A 141 9.02 7.91 5.02
CA ILE A 141 8.62 6.67 4.32
C ILE A 141 9.89 5.87 4.04
N GLU A 142 9.92 4.62 4.47
CA GLU A 142 10.92 3.63 4.07
C GLU A 142 10.36 2.75 2.96
N LEU A 143 10.94 2.88 1.77
CA LEU A 143 10.70 1.98 0.64
C LEU A 143 11.70 0.83 0.69
N ASP A 144 11.29 -0.27 1.31
CA ASP A 144 12.06 -1.51 1.44
C ASP A 144 12.53 -2.01 0.07
N TYR A 145 13.82 -2.25 -0.08
CA TYR A 145 14.49 -2.81 -1.27
C TYR A 145 14.34 -2.00 -2.56
N GLN A 146 13.97 -0.71 -2.48
CA GLN A 146 13.73 0.16 -3.63
C GLN A 146 14.92 0.28 -4.58
N VAL A 147 16.18 0.21 -4.09
CA VAL A 147 17.38 0.33 -4.95
C VAL A 147 18.17 -0.98 -5.06
N ARG A 148 17.54 -2.12 -4.74
CA ARG A 148 18.21 -3.42 -4.77
C ARG A 148 18.42 -3.98 -6.18
N TYR A 149 17.45 -3.75 -7.08
CA TYR A 149 17.41 -4.37 -8.41
C TYR A 149 17.66 -3.34 -9.52
N ASP A 150 17.79 -3.80 -10.76
CA ASP A 150 17.94 -2.92 -11.92
C ASP A 150 16.61 -2.24 -12.28
N LEU A 151 16.69 -1.13 -13.02
CA LEU A 151 15.51 -0.42 -13.51
C LEU A 151 14.58 -1.36 -14.31
N GLY A 152 13.29 -1.32 -14.01
CA GLY A 152 12.23 -2.14 -14.62
C GLY A 152 12.14 -3.57 -14.09
N ASP A 153 12.86 -3.92 -13.01
CA ASP A 153 12.68 -5.21 -12.34
C ASP A 153 11.37 -5.22 -11.55
N SER A 154 10.49 -6.18 -11.84
CA SER A 154 9.18 -6.37 -11.18
C SER A 154 9.23 -6.62 -9.66
N ARG A 155 10.42 -6.67 -9.05
CA ARG A 155 10.60 -6.89 -7.60
C ARG A 155 10.99 -5.62 -6.86
N LEU A 156 11.01 -4.50 -7.56
CA LEU A 156 11.09 -3.18 -6.94
C LEU A 156 9.81 -2.92 -6.14
N ASN A 157 9.82 -1.83 -5.39
CA ASN A 157 8.77 -1.54 -4.44
C ASN A 157 7.77 -0.53 -5.02
N ILE A 158 8.25 0.64 -5.44
CA ILE A 158 7.44 1.69 -6.06
C ILE A 158 8.04 2.08 -7.42
N GLU A 159 7.21 2.12 -8.45
CA GLU A 159 7.61 2.54 -9.81
C GLU A 159 7.26 4.00 -10.09
N GLU A 160 6.27 4.56 -9.38
CA GLU A 160 5.82 5.94 -9.54
C GLU A 160 5.58 6.63 -8.19
N ILE A 161 6.08 7.86 -8.05
CA ILE A 161 5.74 8.75 -6.94
C ILE A 161 5.05 9.99 -7.49
N VAL A 162 3.85 10.27 -7.00
CA VAL A 162 3.07 11.45 -7.39
C VAL A 162 3.23 12.54 -6.34
N PHE A 163 3.64 13.73 -6.75
CA PHE A 163 3.67 14.95 -5.95
C PHE A 163 2.59 15.94 -6.42
N ALA A 164 2.41 17.02 -5.67
CA ALA A 164 1.48 18.08 -6.05
C ALA A 164 1.84 18.76 -7.39
N ASP A 165 3.13 18.81 -7.73
CA ASP A 165 3.67 19.56 -8.88
C ASP A 165 4.49 18.71 -9.85
N ALA A 166 4.69 17.43 -9.56
CA ALA A 166 5.53 16.54 -10.35
C ALA A 166 5.13 15.08 -10.18
N THR A 167 5.63 14.24 -11.08
CA THR A 167 5.62 12.79 -10.94
C THR A 167 7.04 12.30 -11.18
N LEU A 168 7.52 11.41 -10.33
CA LEU A 168 8.77 10.69 -10.54
C LEU A 168 8.45 9.28 -10.98
N ASP A 169 9.03 8.87 -12.11
CA ASP A 169 9.13 7.46 -12.45
C ASP A 169 10.34 6.84 -11.73
N GLU A 170 10.56 5.54 -11.93
CA GLU A 170 11.66 4.82 -11.28
C GLU A 170 13.05 5.45 -11.53
N ILE A 171 13.27 6.02 -12.72
CA ILE A 171 14.51 6.75 -13.04
C ILE A 171 14.58 8.02 -12.20
N GLY A 172 13.50 8.79 -12.16
CA GLY A 172 13.38 9.99 -11.34
C GLY A 172 13.61 9.73 -9.85
N ILE A 173 13.13 8.61 -9.32
CA ILE A 173 13.37 8.20 -7.92
C ILE A 173 14.87 7.99 -7.68
N ARG A 174 15.57 7.27 -8.57
CA ARG A 174 17.02 7.04 -8.44
C ARG A 174 17.84 8.31 -8.60
N ASP A 175 17.50 9.15 -9.58
CA ASP A 175 18.15 10.43 -9.81
C ASP A 175 17.99 11.34 -8.57
N ARG A 176 16.81 11.33 -7.94
CA ARG A 176 16.54 12.14 -6.74
C ARG A 176 17.43 11.73 -5.56
N VAL A 177 17.60 10.43 -5.35
CA VAL A 177 18.52 9.88 -4.34
C VAL A 177 19.96 10.36 -4.56
N GLU A 178 20.46 10.29 -5.80
CA GLU A 178 21.83 10.72 -6.11
C GLU A 178 22.03 12.24 -5.93
N VAL A 179 21.04 13.03 -6.32
CA VAL A 179 21.07 14.50 -6.18
C VAL A 179 21.09 14.91 -4.71
N ASP A 180 20.23 14.33 -3.88
CA ASP A 180 20.13 14.70 -2.47
C ASP A 180 21.36 14.27 -1.67
N ALA A 181 22.00 13.16 -2.04
CA ALA A 181 23.26 12.72 -1.44
C ALA A 181 24.43 13.72 -1.66
N LEU A 182 24.36 14.60 -2.66
CA LEU A 182 25.39 15.61 -2.95
C LEU A 182 25.18 16.93 -2.19
N LEU A 183 24.04 17.09 -1.49
CA LEU A 183 23.68 18.30 -0.76
C LEU A 183 24.01 18.23 0.74
N VAL A 184 24.58 17.11 1.22
CA VAL A 184 24.90 16.83 2.62
C VAL A 184 26.39 17.01 2.95
#